data_AF-A0AAD0WWE5-F1
#
_entry.id   AF-A0AAD0WWE5-F1
#
_cell.length_a   1.000
_cell.length_b   1.000
_cell.length_c   1.000
_cell.angle_alpha   90.00
_cell.angle_beta   90.00
_cell.angle_gamma   90.00
#
_symmetry.space_group_name_H-M   'P 1'
#
loop_
_entity.id
_entity.type
_entity.pdbx_description
1 polymer ?
#
loop_
_entity_poly.entity_id
_entity_poly.type
_entity_poly.pdbx_seq_one_letter_code
_entity_poly.pdbx_strand_id
1 'polypeptide(L)'
;MKNKLIIILISLLSTQLYALEKIECRDSDSLYVEEKVFISNIGKLNCEFYQDVIGTLRDINDFNSVDAVVNIILSDRSFSASFDLGSNLEIPQQFIRQNKAGDYHFVSNEATVGIVAHEYGHAILSSFLAQELPSFNNLFQLQKKISKLKIRAFGIRLLIKEPKTSVSERISLQNELLTTAKKIKELKSKRNNENYERFFNLMLPYQELLADVITVYNYNDKDFLVKIVDHPKYSKLEKEVVVARSFNQVDVELSKENEQSPHAKLYLVRQYIGSNLWPTNSHQKREYIDKILRAIRASLEEELYGPLPSLNYKAQSKRLISKLKSMR
;
A
#
# COMPACT_ATOMS: atom_id res chain seq x y z
N MET A 1 0.41 -42.02 26.49
CA MET A 1 0.36 -40.57 26.19
C MET A 1 1.58 -40.12 25.36
N LYS A 2 1.73 -40.55 24.09
CA LYS A 2 2.90 -40.14 23.25
C LYS A 2 2.61 -39.86 21.77
N ASN A 3 1.34 -39.81 21.33
CA ASN A 3 1.00 -39.61 19.90
C ASN A 3 0.11 -38.39 19.62
N LYS A 4 0.21 -37.31 20.41
CA LYS A 4 -0.50 -36.04 20.13
C LYS A 4 0.42 -34.85 19.83
N LEU A 5 1.74 -35.00 19.92
CA LEU A 5 2.69 -33.89 19.69
C LEU A 5 3.18 -33.76 18.24
N ILE A 6 3.02 -34.79 17.40
CA ILE A 6 3.61 -34.82 16.04
C ILE A 6 2.67 -34.23 14.97
N ILE A 7 1.37 -34.14 15.25
CA ILE A 7 0.38 -33.70 14.23
C ILE A 7 0.20 -32.16 14.22
N ILE A 8 0.61 -31.45 15.27
CA ILE A 8 0.52 -29.97 15.31
C ILE A 8 1.74 -29.29 14.65
N LEU A 9 2.84 -30.00 14.40
CA LEU A 9 4.01 -29.43 13.73
C LEU A 9 3.89 -29.38 12.20
N ILE A 10 3.03 -30.22 11.60
CA ILE A 10 2.95 -30.35 10.13
C ILE A 10 2.06 -29.25 9.52
N SER A 11 1.11 -28.67 10.27
CA SER A 11 0.27 -27.56 9.76
C SER A 11 0.94 -26.19 9.75
N LEU A 12 2.13 -26.05 10.34
CA LEU A 12 2.97 -24.84 10.23
C LEU A 12 4.05 -24.97 9.14
N LEU A 13 4.20 -26.15 8.53
CA LEU A 13 5.21 -26.48 7.52
C LEU A 13 4.66 -26.64 6.11
N SER A 14 3.36 -26.41 5.88
CA SER A 14 2.83 -26.15 4.54
C SER A 14 3.20 -24.73 4.08
N THR A 15 4.47 -24.34 4.25
CA THR A 15 5.04 -23.25 3.49
C THR A 15 5.17 -23.78 2.08
N GLN A 16 4.35 -23.28 1.15
CA GLN A 16 4.61 -23.45 -0.28
C GLN A 16 6.10 -23.17 -0.54
N LEU A 17 6.70 -23.94 -1.46
CA LEU A 17 8.11 -23.84 -1.81
C LEU A 17 8.41 -22.48 -2.49
N TYR A 18 8.54 -21.42 -1.70
CA TYR A 18 8.96 -20.11 -2.18
C TYR A 18 10.49 -20.05 -2.30
N ALA A 19 11.08 -20.05 -3.49
CA ALA A 19 12.49 -19.68 -3.63
C ALA A 19 12.68 -18.19 -3.26
N LEU A 20 13.48 -17.87 -2.26
CA LEU A 20 13.78 -16.48 -1.96
C LEU A 20 15.10 -16.14 -2.66
N GLU A 21 15.23 -14.93 -3.22
CA GLU A 21 16.50 -14.42 -3.76
C GLU A 21 16.72 -12.96 -3.31
N LYS A 22 17.99 -12.56 -3.19
CA LYS A 22 18.33 -11.14 -3.06
C LYS A 22 18.18 -10.47 -4.43
N ILE A 23 17.70 -9.23 -4.46
CA ILE A 23 17.64 -8.45 -5.70
C ILE A 23 19.08 -8.03 -6.06
N GLU A 24 19.63 -8.61 -7.13
CA GLU A 24 20.96 -8.31 -7.70
C GLU A 24 20.83 -7.62 -9.07
N CYS A 25 19.88 -6.71 -9.20
CA CYS A 25 19.77 -5.87 -10.39
C CYS A 25 20.82 -4.75 -10.34
N ARG A 26 21.22 -4.20 -11.50
CA ARG A 26 22.12 -3.04 -11.55
C ARG A 26 21.50 -1.92 -10.71
N ASP A 27 22.10 -1.62 -9.58
CA ASP A 27 21.59 -0.62 -8.67
C ASP A 27 21.79 0.77 -9.28
N SER A 28 20.70 1.49 -9.50
CA SER A 28 20.75 2.91 -9.24
C SER A 28 20.56 3.06 -7.75
N ASP A 29 21.58 3.55 -7.02
CA ASP A 29 21.39 3.98 -5.64
C ASP A 29 20.14 4.86 -5.58
N SER A 30 19.10 4.37 -4.91
CA SER A 30 17.85 5.09 -4.75
C SER A 30 17.76 5.52 -3.30
N LEU A 31 17.74 6.84 -3.07
CA LEU A 31 17.60 7.44 -1.73
C LEU A 31 16.29 7.04 -1.02
N TYR A 32 15.37 6.41 -1.75
CA TYR A 32 14.01 6.10 -1.33
C TYR A 32 13.80 4.62 -0.98
N VAL A 33 14.84 3.78 -1.16
CA VAL A 33 14.76 2.33 -0.89
C VAL A 33 15.81 1.92 0.15
N GLU A 34 15.36 1.52 1.34
CA GLU A 34 16.24 1.10 2.45
C GLU A 34 16.72 -0.35 2.25
N GLU A 35 15.81 -1.29 1.98
CA GLU A 35 16.14 -2.71 1.74
C GLU A 35 15.31 -3.32 0.58
N LYS A 36 15.85 -4.37 -0.05
CA LYS A 36 15.29 -5.00 -1.27
C LYS A 36 15.27 -6.52 -1.14
N VAL A 37 14.11 -7.14 -1.34
CA VAL A 37 13.93 -8.60 -1.24
C VAL A 37 13.08 -9.11 -2.40
N PHE A 38 13.43 -10.26 -2.97
CA PHE A 38 12.60 -10.96 -3.95
C PHE A 38 12.14 -12.32 -3.40
N ILE A 39 10.85 -12.59 -3.58
CA ILE A 39 10.15 -13.81 -3.17
C ILE A 39 9.63 -14.51 -4.42
N SER A 40 10.41 -15.46 -4.94
CA SER A 40 9.99 -16.35 -6.01
C SER A 40 9.23 -17.56 -5.46
N ASN A 41 8.32 -18.10 -6.26
CA ASN A 41 7.80 -19.46 -6.14
C ASN A 41 8.38 -20.34 -7.25
N ILE A 42 8.51 -19.79 -8.47
CA ILE A 42 8.91 -20.49 -9.69
C ILE A 42 9.65 -19.53 -10.66
N GLY A 43 9.38 -18.23 -10.58
CA GLY A 43 9.87 -17.21 -11.50
C GLY A 43 11.27 -16.70 -11.18
N LYS A 44 11.83 -15.96 -12.13
CA LYS A 44 13.09 -15.22 -11.95
C LYS A 44 12.78 -13.76 -11.71
N LEU A 45 13.69 -13.08 -11.01
CA LEU A 45 13.67 -11.64 -10.89
C LEU A 45 13.77 -10.99 -12.28
N ASN A 46 12.78 -10.17 -12.62
CA ASN A 46 12.79 -9.31 -13.79
C ASN A 46 13.39 -7.96 -13.39
N CYS A 47 14.65 -7.77 -13.74
CA CYS A 47 15.35 -6.52 -13.44
C CYS A 47 14.82 -5.31 -14.20
N GLU A 48 14.23 -5.48 -15.38
CA GLU A 48 13.59 -4.38 -16.11
C GLU A 48 12.39 -3.86 -15.33
N PHE A 49 11.49 -4.75 -14.91
CA PHE A 49 10.37 -4.40 -14.05
C PHE A 49 10.82 -3.72 -12.75
N TYR A 50 11.89 -4.23 -12.13
CA TYR A 50 12.45 -3.58 -10.94
C TYR A 50 12.96 -2.16 -11.24
N GLN A 51 13.58 -1.91 -12.39
CA GLN A 51 13.98 -0.55 -12.79
C GLN A 51 12.76 0.34 -13.04
N ASP A 52 11.69 -0.17 -13.64
CA ASP A 52 10.45 0.59 -13.84
C ASP A 52 9.82 1.01 -12.51
N VAL A 53 9.84 0.11 -11.52
CA VAL A 53 9.44 0.40 -10.13
C VAL A 53 10.28 1.54 -9.57
N ILE A 54 11.61 1.47 -9.67
CA ILE A 54 12.51 2.50 -9.14
C ILE A 54 12.35 3.83 -9.87
N GLY A 55 12.18 3.81 -11.20
CA GLY A 55 11.88 4.98 -12.01
C GLY A 55 10.60 5.66 -11.54
N THR A 56 9.54 4.88 -11.33
CA THR A 56 8.25 5.39 -10.83
C THR A 56 8.37 6.02 -9.44
N LEU A 57 9.11 5.40 -8.51
CA LEU A 57 9.34 5.99 -7.19
C LEU A 57 10.09 7.33 -7.29
N ARG A 58 11.11 7.39 -8.16
CA ARG A 58 11.89 8.62 -8.41
C ARG A 58 11.00 9.72 -8.98
N ASP A 59 10.25 9.43 -10.04
CA ASP A 59 9.36 10.38 -10.69
C ASP A 59 8.35 10.98 -9.71
N ILE A 60 7.79 10.16 -8.81
CA ILE A 60 6.87 10.64 -7.76
C ILE A 60 7.58 11.56 -6.77
N ASN A 61 8.80 11.21 -6.33
CA ASN A 61 9.55 12.03 -5.39
C ASN A 61 9.98 13.39 -5.96
N ASP A 62 10.21 13.47 -7.28
CA ASP A 62 10.59 14.73 -7.94
C ASP A 62 9.52 15.83 -7.78
N PHE A 63 8.25 15.44 -7.66
CA PHE A 63 7.14 16.38 -7.46
C PHE A 63 6.47 16.30 -6.09
N ASN A 64 7.00 15.50 -5.15
CA ASN A 64 6.44 15.40 -3.80
C ASN A 64 7.31 16.12 -2.77
N SER A 65 6.70 16.67 -1.71
CA SER A 65 7.42 17.33 -0.61
C SER A 65 7.77 16.40 0.55
N VAL A 66 7.19 15.20 0.57
CA VAL A 66 7.33 14.24 1.66
C VAL A 66 8.19 13.08 1.18
N ASP A 67 9.36 12.93 1.78
CA ASP A 67 10.22 11.77 1.51
C ASP A 67 9.66 10.54 2.22
N ALA A 68 9.24 9.55 1.44
CA ALA A 68 8.85 8.23 1.93
C ALA A 68 9.96 7.23 1.60
N VAL A 69 10.56 6.65 2.63
CA VAL A 69 11.55 5.57 2.46
C VAL A 69 10.86 4.24 2.67
N VAL A 70 11.01 3.34 1.70
CA VAL A 70 10.36 2.02 1.71
C VAL A 70 11.37 0.89 1.53
N ASN A 71 10.96 -0.31 1.91
CA ASN A 71 11.56 -1.56 1.50
C ASN A 71 10.73 -2.14 0.36
N ILE A 72 11.39 -2.66 -0.68
CA ILE A 72 10.68 -3.30 -1.79
C ILE A 72 10.74 -4.81 -1.60
N ILE A 73 9.57 -5.43 -1.56
CA ILE A 73 9.40 -6.88 -1.54
C ILE A 73 8.71 -7.29 -2.83
N LEU A 74 9.47 -7.85 -3.76
CA LEU A 74 8.93 -8.35 -5.02
C LEU A 74 8.45 -9.79 -4.89
N SER A 75 7.38 -10.16 -5.59
CA SER A 75 6.93 -11.55 -5.73
C SER A 75 6.64 -11.91 -7.19
N ASP A 76 6.61 -13.19 -7.55
CA ASP A 76 6.34 -13.60 -8.94
C ASP A 76 4.97 -13.12 -9.44
N ARG A 77 3.91 -13.55 -8.74
CA ARG A 77 2.51 -13.37 -9.13
C ARG A 77 1.67 -13.21 -7.89
N SER A 78 0.73 -12.27 -7.90
CA SER A 78 -0.22 -12.07 -6.79
C SER A 78 -1.50 -11.41 -7.29
N PHE A 79 -2.56 -11.57 -6.50
CA PHE A 79 -3.82 -10.83 -6.65
C PHE A 79 -3.81 -9.49 -5.89
N SER A 80 -2.71 -9.20 -5.17
CA SER A 80 -2.58 -8.03 -4.32
C SER A 80 -1.18 -7.43 -4.44
N ALA A 81 -1.15 -6.10 -4.34
CA ALA A 81 -0.02 -5.30 -3.93
C ALA A 81 -0.42 -4.63 -2.62
N SER A 82 0.55 -4.25 -1.78
CA SER A 82 0.24 -3.57 -0.52
C SER A 82 1.42 -2.80 0.04
N PHE A 83 1.14 -1.64 0.60
CA PHE A 83 1.99 -0.99 1.60
C PHE A 83 1.53 -1.34 3.03
N ASP A 84 2.46 -1.77 3.90
CA ASP A 84 2.12 -2.26 5.23
C ASP A 84 1.96 -1.20 6.33
N LEU A 85 1.91 0.08 5.96
CA LEU A 85 1.84 1.25 6.85
C LEU A 85 3.07 1.47 7.74
N GLY A 86 4.12 0.66 7.58
CA GLY A 86 5.40 0.83 8.25
C GLY A 86 6.47 1.28 7.27
N SER A 87 6.92 0.34 6.45
CA SER A 87 7.92 0.62 5.41
C SER A 87 7.93 -0.39 4.27
N ASN A 88 7.16 -1.49 4.32
CA ASN A 88 7.28 -2.54 3.29
C ASN A 88 6.24 -2.32 2.18
N LEU A 89 6.74 -2.26 0.95
CA LEU A 89 5.99 -2.25 -0.28
C LEU A 89 6.06 -3.64 -0.93
N GLU A 90 4.98 -4.41 -0.82
CA GLU A 90 4.87 -5.77 -1.34
C GLU A 90 4.20 -5.73 -2.73
N ILE A 91 4.95 -6.04 -3.79
CA ILE A 91 4.52 -5.88 -5.19
C ILE A 91 4.74 -7.19 -5.98
N PRO A 92 3.75 -7.68 -6.74
CA PRO A 92 3.98 -8.75 -7.70
C PRO A 92 4.55 -8.22 -9.01
N GLN A 93 5.48 -8.96 -9.62
CA GLN A 93 5.97 -8.67 -10.98
C GLN A 93 4.88 -8.85 -12.04
N GLN A 94 3.96 -9.79 -11.80
CA GLN A 94 2.76 -9.98 -12.59
C GLN A 94 1.53 -9.90 -11.70
N PHE A 95 0.80 -8.79 -11.81
CA PHE A 95 -0.47 -8.63 -11.12
C PHE A 95 -1.58 -9.41 -11.84
N ILE A 96 -2.46 -10.04 -11.06
CA ILE A 96 -3.64 -10.75 -11.56
C ILE A 96 -4.87 -10.17 -10.89
N ARG A 97 -5.87 -9.77 -11.68
CA ARG A 97 -7.18 -9.38 -11.15
C ARG A 97 -8.09 -10.60 -11.13
N GLN A 98 -8.89 -10.72 -10.08
CA GLN A 98 -9.95 -11.72 -9.98
C GLN A 98 -11.29 -11.01 -9.83
N ASN A 99 -12.31 -11.41 -10.58
CA ASN A 99 -13.69 -10.93 -10.36
C ASN A 99 -14.41 -11.76 -9.29
N LYS A 100 -15.60 -11.30 -8.85
CA LYS A 100 -16.45 -12.03 -7.90
C LYS A 100 -16.86 -13.44 -8.38
N ALA A 101 -16.85 -13.70 -9.68
CA ALA A 101 -17.13 -15.02 -10.26
C ALA A 101 -15.90 -15.96 -10.27
N GLY A 102 -14.71 -15.45 -9.93
CA GLY A 102 -13.47 -16.22 -9.89
C GLY A 102 -12.64 -16.20 -11.18
N ASP A 103 -13.09 -15.50 -12.23
CA ASP A 103 -12.32 -15.31 -13.46
C ASP A 103 -11.06 -14.50 -13.20
N TYR A 104 -9.97 -14.88 -13.88
CA TYR A 104 -8.68 -14.20 -13.80
C TYR A 104 -8.42 -13.33 -15.03
N HIS A 105 -7.82 -12.17 -14.80
CA HIS A 105 -7.29 -11.30 -15.83
C HIS A 105 -5.86 -10.89 -15.48
N PHE A 106 -4.94 -11.18 -16.40
CA PHE A 106 -3.55 -10.78 -16.27
C PHE A 106 -3.42 -9.31 -16.64
N VAL A 107 -2.87 -8.53 -15.73
CA VAL A 107 -2.68 -7.09 -15.89
C VAL A 107 -1.37 -6.84 -16.64
N SER A 108 -1.30 -5.78 -17.46
CA SER A 108 -0.06 -5.41 -18.15
C SER A 108 1.02 -4.97 -17.17
N ASN A 109 2.28 -4.93 -17.61
CA ASN A 109 3.39 -4.42 -16.80
C ASN A 109 3.17 -2.95 -16.45
N GLU A 110 2.79 -2.11 -17.42
CA GLU A 110 2.47 -0.69 -17.21
C GLU A 110 1.41 -0.52 -16.11
N ALA A 111 0.32 -1.30 -16.18
CA ALA A 111 -0.72 -1.26 -15.17
C ALA A 111 -0.25 -1.77 -13.81
N THR A 112 0.65 -2.75 -13.77
CA THR A 112 1.28 -3.22 -12.52
C THR A 112 2.17 -2.14 -11.90
N VAL A 113 2.95 -1.43 -12.71
CA VAL A 113 3.76 -0.27 -12.26
C VAL A 113 2.86 0.90 -11.83
N GLY A 114 1.71 1.07 -12.48
CA GLY A 114 0.66 1.98 -12.03
C GLY A 114 0.13 1.66 -10.63
N ILE A 115 -0.03 0.38 -10.32
CA ILE A 115 -0.40 -0.09 -8.97
C ILE A 115 0.73 0.22 -7.97
N VAL A 116 2.01 0.12 -8.36
CA VAL A 116 3.13 0.52 -7.49
C VAL A 116 3.06 1.99 -7.11
N ALA A 117 2.75 2.88 -8.07
CA ALA A 117 2.58 4.30 -7.79
C ALA A 117 1.48 4.55 -6.73
N HIS A 118 0.37 3.80 -6.82
CA HIS A 118 -0.71 3.86 -5.84
C HIS A 118 -0.23 3.42 -4.45
N GLU A 119 0.39 2.25 -4.35
CA GLU A 119 0.88 1.75 -3.06
C GLU A 119 1.96 2.66 -2.43
N TYR A 120 2.81 3.28 -3.25
CA TYR A 120 3.77 4.27 -2.78
C TYR A 120 3.10 5.56 -2.28
N GLY A 121 1.98 5.96 -2.88
CA GLY A 121 1.16 7.06 -2.36
C GLY A 121 0.67 6.81 -0.93
N HIS A 122 0.44 5.55 -0.53
CA HIS A 122 0.17 5.24 0.87
C HIS A 122 1.37 5.49 1.78
N ALA A 123 2.58 5.14 1.32
CA ALA A 123 3.81 5.39 2.04
C ALA A 123 4.07 6.90 2.26
N ILE A 124 3.73 7.72 1.26
CA ILE A 124 3.78 9.18 1.36
C ILE A 124 2.82 9.68 2.44
N LEU A 125 1.54 9.28 2.43
CA LEU A 125 0.60 9.73 3.45
C LEU A 125 1.02 9.29 4.85
N SER A 126 1.45 8.04 5.01
CA SER A 126 1.91 7.53 6.31
C SER A 126 3.14 8.27 6.83
N SER A 127 4.09 8.61 5.95
CA SER A 127 5.28 9.38 6.32
C SER A 127 4.93 10.79 6.75
N PHE A 128 4.01 11.44 6.03
CA PHE A 128 3.49 12.76 6.39
C PHE A 128 2.76 12.74 7.75
N LEU A 129 1.79 11.84 7.93
CA LEU A 129 1.01 11.76 9.17
C LEU A 129 1.85 11.37 10.38
N ALA A 130 2.92 10.58 10.21
CA ALA A 130 3.83 10.26 11.30
C ALA A 130 4.56 11.50 11.85
N GLN A 131 4.82 12.49 11.00
CA GLN A 131 5.45 13.76 11.37
C GLN A 131 4.40 14.74 11.92
N GLU A 132 3.25 14.81 11.26
CA GLU A 132 2.25 15.85 11.48
C GLU A 132 1.21 15.51 12.56
N LEU A 133 1.11 14.24 12.98
CA LEU A 133 0.22 13.80 14.07
C LEU A 133 1.02 13.11 15.21
N PRO A 134 1.68 13.88 16.09
CA PRO A 134 2.55 13.33 17.13
C PRO A 134 1.87 12.31 18.05
N SER A 135 0.57 12.46 18.31
CA SER A 135 -0.23 11.52 19.13
C SER A 135 -0.25 10.09 18.57
N PHE A 136 -0.02 9.92 17.27
CA PHE A 136 0.01 8.63 16.58
C PHE A 136 1.41 8.22 16.12
N ASN A 137 2.46 9.00 16.41
CA ASN A 137 3.84 8.64 16.02
C ASN A 137 4.24 7.26 16.56
N ASN A 138 3.88 6.93 17.81
CA ASN A 138 4.14 5.60 18.39
C ASN A 138 3.55 4.45 17.56
N LEU A 139 2.39 4.67 16.93
CA LEU A 139 1.76 3.68 16.07
C LEU A 139 2.58 3.47 14.78
N PHE A 140 3.00 4.55 14.12
CA PHE A 140 3.85 4.45 12.93
C PHE A 140 5.21 3.83 13.24
N GLN A 141 5.83 4.16 14.39
CA GLN A 141 7.07 3.53 14.83
C GLN A 141 6.88 2.03 15.13
N LEU A 142 5.74 1.65 15.70
CA LEU A 142 5.39 0.24 15.91
C LEU A 142 5.30 -0.50 14.58
N GLN A 143 4.65 0.09 13.57
CA GLN A 143 4.55 -0.50 12.23
C GLN A 143 5.93 -0.62 11.57
N LYS A 144 6.77 0.42 11.61
CA LYS A 144 8.16 0.35 11.11
C LYS A 144 8.96 -0.78 11.77
N LYS A 145 8.82 -0.97 13.09
CA LYS A 145 9.46 -2.10 13.80
C LYS A 145 8.96 -3.46 13.29
N ILE A 146 7.66 -3.58 13.01
CA ILE A 146 7.08 -4.80 12.44
C ILE A 146 7.64 -5.04 11.03
N SER A 147 7.68 -4.01 10.17
CA SER A 147 8.21 -4.08 8.80
C SER A 147 9.66 -4.54 8.77
N LYS A 148 10.52 -3.97 9.63
CA LYS A 148 11.94 -4.39 9.77
C LYS A 148 12.07 -5.85 10.21
N LEU A 149 11.24 -6.30 11.15
CA LEU A 149 11.24 -7.70 11.57
C LEU A 149 10.75 -8.65 10.46
N LYS A 150 9.79 -8.23 9.62
CA LYS A 150 9.37 -9.01 8.45
C LYS A 150 10.53 -9.16 7.46
N ILE A 151 11.24 -8.08 7.13
CA ILE A 151 12.41 -8.15 6.24
C ILE A 151 13.49 -9.05 6.82
N ARG A 152 13.82 -8.91 8.11
CA ARG A 152 14.73 -9.84 8.79
C ARG A 152 14.26 -11.30 8.68
N ALA A 153 12.97 -11.56 8.90
CA ALA A 153 12.42 -12.91 8.75
C ALA A 153 12.58 -13.44 7.32
N PHE A 154 12.46 -12.60 6.29
CA PHE A 154 12.76 -12.98 4.91
C PHE A 154 14.24 -13.28 4.71
N GLY A 155 15.15 -12.43 5.22
CA GLY A 155 16.59 -12.66 5.22
C GLY A 155 17.01 -13.97 5.89
N ILE A 156 16.41 -14.32 7.02
CA ILE A 156 16.68 -15.59 7.70
C ILE A 156 16.22 -16.79 6.83
N ARG A 157 15.03 -16.68 6.21
CA ARG A 157 14.50 -17.75 5.34
C ARG A 157 15.35 -17.96 4.09
N LEU A 158 15.97 -16.90 3.56
CA LEU A 158 16.96 -16.97 2.48
C LEU A 158 18.15 -17.84 2.90
N LEU A 159 18.80 -17.46 4.01
CA LEU A 159 19.99 -18.13 4.53
C LEU A 159 19.74 -19.62 4.84
N ILE A 160 18.55 -19.98 5.35
CA ILE A 160 18.20 -21.38 5.60
C ILE A 160 18.24 -22.23 4.31
N LYS A 161 17.85 -21.64 3.17
CA LYS A 161 17.74 -22.31 1.88
C LYS A 161 19.06 -22.36 1.11
N GLU A 162 20.06 -21.60 1.52
CA GLU A 162 21.36 -21.61 0.84
C GLU A 162 22.03 -22.99 0.95
N PRO A 163 22.57 -23.51 -0.18
CA PRO A 163 23.24 -24.82 -0.19
C PRO A 163 24.42 -24.92 0.77
N LYS A 164 25.11 -23.81 1.00
CA LYS A 164 26.32 -23.73 1.83
C LYS A 164 26.03 -23.69 3.34
N THR A 165 24.79 -23.43 3.74
CA THR A 165 24.42 -23.34 5.17
C THR A 165 24.46 -24.72 5.81
N SER A 166 25.27 -24.86 6.86
CA SER A 166 25.41 -26.11 7.61
C SER A 166 24.15 -26.48 8.40
N VAL A 167 24.05 -27.74 8.84
CA VAL A 167 22.88 -28.21 9.63
C VAL A 167 22.74 -27.45 10.95
N SER A 168 23.84 -27.21 11.67
CA SER A 168 23.83 -26.45 12.94
C SER A 168 23.41 -25.00 12.73
N GLU A 169 23.88 -24.34 11.67
CA GLU A 169 23.47 -22.99 11.30
C GLU A 169 21.98 -22.94 10.93
N ARG A 170 21.47 -23.91 10.16
CA ARG A 170 20.05 -24.00 9.83
C ARG A 170 19.17 -24.09 11.07
N ILE A 171 19.55 -24.90 12.07
CA ILE A 171 18.82 -25.02 13.34
C ILE A 171 18.83 -23.68 14.09
N SER A 172 19.98 -23.00 14.16
CA SER A 172 20.10 -21.67 14.79
C SER A 172 19.19 -20.64 14.12
N LEU A 173 19.25 -20.55 12.79
CA LEU A 173 18.41 -19.67 11.98
C LEU A 173 16.91 -19.97 12.14
N GLN A 174 16.51 -21.24 12.24
CA GLN A 174 15.12 -21.61 12.52
C GLN A 174 14.65 -21.10 13.89
N ASN A 175 15.48 -21.20 14.93
CA ASN A 175 15.16 -20.67 16.26
C ASN A 175 15.06 -19.14 16.25
N GLU A 176 15.94 -18.46 15.50
CA GLU A 176 15.89 -17.02 15.30
C GLU A 176 14.60 -16.60 14.55
N LEU A 177 14.20 -17.35 13.54
CA LEU A 177 12.96 -17.11 12.79
C LEU A 177 11.73 -17.24 13.70
N LEU A 178 11.68 -18.27 14.55
CA LEU A 178 10.60 -18.47 15.53
C LEU A 178 10.54 -17.31 16.53
N THR A 179 11.70 -16.87 17.03
CA THR A 179 11.82 -15.72 17.94
C THR A 179 11.33 -14.43 17.28
N THR A 180 11.74 -14.19 16.05
CA THR A 180 11.30 -13.05 15.24
C THR A 180 9.79 -13.05 15.02
N ALA A 181 9.22 -14.21 14.66
CA ALA A 181 7.77 -14.37 14.49
C ALA A 181 6.99 -14.09 15.79
N LYS A 182 7.50 -14.57 16.94
CA LYS A 182 6.90 -14.28 18.25
C LYS A 182 6.90 -12.78 18.55
N LYS A 183 8.01 -12.09 18.27
CA LYS A 183 8.14 -10.64 18.46
C LYS A 183 7.18 -9.85 17.56
N ILE A 184 7.03 -10.24 16.28
CA ILE A 184 6.04 -9.65 15.38
C ILE A 184 4.63 -9.79 15.97
N LYS A 185 4.27 -10.99 16.46
CA LYS A 185 2.94 -11.23 17.07
C LYS A 185 2.70 -10.35 18.30
N GLU A 186 3.70 -10.20 19.17
CA GLU A 186 3.63 -9.33 20.35
C GLU A 186 3.46 -7.85 19.98
N LEU A 187 4.21 -7.36 18.98
CA LEU A 187 4.06 -5.99 18.51
C LEU A 187 2.69 -5.76 17.87
N LYS A 188 2.18 -6.73 17.10
CA LYS A 188 0.82 -6.67 16.54
C LYS A 188 -0.24 -6.62 17.64
N SER A 189 -0.09 -7.33 18.76
CA SER A 189 -1.06 -7.22 19.86
C SER A 189 -1.03 -5.86 20.56
N LYS A 190 0.12 -5.18 20.62
CA LYS A 190 0.21 -3.80 21.15
C LYS A 190 -0.53 -2.77 20.28
N ARG A 191 -0.84 -3.13 19.03
CA ARG A 191 -1.65 -2.33 18.10
C ARG A 191 -3.15 -2.40 18.40
N ASN A 192 -3.62 -3.44 19.09
CA ASN A 192 -5.04 -3.64 19.42
C ASN A 192 -5.46 -2.69 20.56
N ASN A 193 -5.43 -1.41 20.24
CA ASN A 193 -5.89 -0.30 21.07
C ASN A 193 -7.03 0.37 20.30
N GLU A 194 -8.18 0.60 20.93
CA GLU A 194 -9.36 1.17 20.30
C GLU A 194 -9.08 2.50 19.59
N ASN A 195 -8.19 3.33 20.15
CA ASN A 195 -7.79 4.60 19.52
C ASN A 195 -6.99 4.38 18.22
N TYR A 196 -6.14 3.36 18.17
CA TYR A 196 -5.38 3.02 16.97
C TYR A 196 -6.27 2.38 15.90
N GLU A 197 -7.19 1.51 16.30
CA GLU A 197 -8.18 0.94 15.38
C GLU A 197 -9.10 2.01 14.79
N ARG A 198 -9.58 2.94 15.64
CA ARG A 198 -10.33 4.11 15.19
C ARG A 198 -9.52 4.95 14.20
N PHE A 199 -8.26 5.25 14.52
CA PHE A 199 -7.39 6.00 13.63
C PHE A 199 -7.21 5.33 12.27
N PHE A 200 -6.89 4.03 12.23
CA PHE A 200 -6.74 3.30 10.98
C PHE A 200 -8.01 3.37 10.13
N ASN A 201 -9.17 3.08 10.72
CA ASN A 201 -10.44 3.06 10.01
C ASN A 201 -10.79 4.43 9.41
N LEU A 202 -10.51 5.53 10.14
CA LEU A 202 -10.74 6.89 9.64
C LEU A 202 -9.74 7.28 8.55
N MET A 203 -8.51 6.78 8.63
CA MET A 203 -7.46 7.08 7.67
C MET A 203 -7.66 6.37 6.32
N LEU A 204 -8.34 5.20 6.28
CA LEU A 204 -8.44 4.38 5.06
C LEU A 204 -8.95 5.14 3.82
N PRO A 205 -10.06 5.89 3.84
CA PRO A 205 -10.49 6.62 2.64
C PRO A 205 -9.48 7.68 2.18
N TYR A 206 -8.75 8.29 3.12
CA TYR A 206 -7.72 9.27 2.81
C TYR A 206 -6.46 8.65 2.23
N GLN A 207 -6.10 7.44 2.67
CA GLN A 207 -5.05 6.63 2.06
C GLN A 207 -5.36 6.37 0.59
N GLU A 208 -6.57 5.89 0.29
CA GLU A 208 -7.01 5.63 -1.08
C GLU A 208 -7.04 6.91 -1.94
N LEU A 209 -7.53 8.01 -1.37
CA LEU A 209 -7.58 9.28 -2.09
C LEU A 209 -6.18 9.79 -2.46
N LEU A 210 -5.24 9.85 -1.51
CA LEU A 210 -3.91 10.36 -1.81
C LEU A 210 -3.17 9.43 -2.78
N ALA A 211 -3.25 8.12 -2.55
CA ALA A 211 -2.66 7.14 -3.45
C ALA A 211 -3.16 7.30 -4.89
N ASP A 212 -4.46 7.57 -5.04
CA ASP A 212 -5.05 7.86 -6.34
C ASP A 212 -4.54 9.16 -6.95
N VAL A 213 -4.47 10.24 -6.16
CA VAL A 213 -3.94 11.55 -6.60
C VAL A 213 -2.50 11.42 -7.11
N ILE A 214 -1.63 10.78 -6.31
CA ILE A 214 -0.22 10.57 -6.66
C ILE A 214 -0.10 9.82 -7.98
N THR A 215 -0.90 8.76 -8.13
CA THR A 215 -0.90 7.95 -9.35
C THR A 215 -1.34 8.76 -10.56
N VAL A 216 -2.52 9.39 -10.53
CA VAL A 216 -3.04 10.12 -11.70
C VAL A 216 -2.19 11.34 -12.06
N TYR A 217 -1.53 11.97 -11.08
CA TYR A 217 -0.57 13.04 -11.35
C TYR A 217 0.72 12.51 -11.96
N ASN A 218 1.22 11.35 -11.53
CA ASN A 218 2.41 10.75 -12.12
C ASN A 218 2.20 10.48 -13.62
N TYR A 219 1.09 9.84 -13.95
CA TYR A 219 0.75 9.46 -15.33
C TYR A 219 0.05 10.55 -16.14
N ASN A 220 -0.28 11.69 -15.51
CA ASN A 220 -1.01 12.80 -16.12
C ASN A 220 -2.29 12.37 -16.86
N ASP A 221 -3.06 11.48 -16.24
CA ASP A 221 -4.28 10.92 -16.82
C ASP A 221 -5.35 10.72 -15.73
N LYS A 222 -6.45 11.48 -15.85
CA LYS A 222 -7.56 11.51 -14.88
C LYS A 222 -8.29 10.16 -14.74
N ASP A 223 -8.21 9.31 -15.76
CA ASP A 223 -8.85 8.00 -15.78
C ASP A 223 -7.85 6.85 -15.68
N PHE A 224 -6.57 7.14 -15.42
CA PHE A 224 -5.52 6.12 -15.39
C PHE A 224 -5.89 4.94 -14.48
N LEU A 225 -6.40 5.24 -13.29
CA LEU A 225 -6.82 4.19 -12.36
C LEU A 225 -7.99 3.35 -12.87
N VAL A 226 -8.99 3.98 -13.49
CA VAL A 226 -10.11 3.26 -14.12
C VAL A 226 -9.56 2.25 -15.13
N LYS A 227 -8.60 2.67 -15.96
CA LYS A 227 -8.01 1.82 -17.00
C LYS A 227 -7.22 0.63 -16.44
N ILE A 228 -6.41 0.84 -15.39
CA ILE A 228 -5.52 -0.21 -14.87
C ILE A 228 -6.19 -1.17 -13.87
N VAL A 229 -7.32 -0.78 -13.27
CA VAL A 229 -8.02 -1.62 -12.29
C VAL A 229 -9.28 -2.27 -12.82
N ASP A 230 -9.76 -1.90 -14.01
CA ASP A 230 -10.91 -2.55 -14.63
C ASP A 230 -10.63 -4.03 -14.96
N HIS A 231 -11.71 -4.80 -15.02
CA HIS A 231 -11.68 -6.19 -15.45
C HIS A 231 -12.83 -6.40 -16.44
N PRO A 232 -12.59 -7.00 -17.62
CA PRO A 232 -13.59 -7.12 -18.68
C PRO A 232 -14.91 -7.76 -18.22
N LYS A 233 -14.82 -8.68 -17.25
CA LYS A 233 -15.96 -9.42 -16.67
C LYS A 233 -16.43 -8.91 -15.30
N TYR A 234 -16.14 -7.67 -14.92
CA TYR A 234 -16.73 -7.10 -13.71
C TYR A 234 -18.23 -6.89 -13.86
N SER A 235 -18.96 -7.26 -12.82
CA SER A 235 -20.37 -6.92 -12.65
C SER A 235 -20.56 -5.41 -12.54
N LYS A 236 -21.80 -4.93 -12.72
CA LYS A 236 -22.13 -3.50 -12.53
C LYS A 236 -21.68 -2.99 -11.15
N LEU A 237 -21.90 -3.80 -10.11
CA LEU A 237 -21.54 -3.49 -8.73
C LEU A 237 -20.03 -3.35 -8.54
N GLU A 238 -19.22 -4.19 -9.17
CA GLU A 238 -17.75 -4.06 -9.14
C GLU A 238 -17.30 -2.82 -9.91
N LYS A 239 -17.93 -2.52 -11.05
CA LYS A 239 -17.62 -1.35 -11.88
C LYS A 239 -17.93 -0.02 -11.18
N GLU A 240 -18.90 0.04 -10.27
CA GLU A 240 -19.18 1.24 -9.47
C GLU A 240 -17.92 1.71 -8.71
N VAL A 241 -17.20 0.79 -8.07
CA VAL A 241 -15.98 1.12 -7.32
C VAL A 241 -14.85 1.53 -8.26
N VAL A 242 -14.75 0.90 -9.42
CA VAL A 242 -13.74 1.24 -10.45
C VAL A 242 -13.96 2.66 -10.97
N VAL A 243 -15.17 2.98 -11.42
CA VAL A 243 -15.51 4.30 -11.98
C VAL A 243 -15.44 5.41 -10.92
N ALA A 244 -15.73 5.09 -9.66
CA ALA A 244 -15.57 6.03 -8.53
C ALA A 244 -14.13 6.51 -8.30
N ARG A 245 -13.13 5.90 -8.95
CA ARG A 245 -11.72 6.31 -8.88
C ARG A 245 -11.33 7.30 -9.99
N SER A 246 -12.24 7.61 -10.91
CA SER A 246 -12.04 8.65 -11.94
C SER A 246 -11.90 10.05 -11.31
N PHE A 247 -11.03 10.87 -11.88
CA PHE A 247 -10.93 12.31 -11.61
C PHE A 247 -11.74 13.15 -12.60
N ASN A 248 -12.37 12.54 -13.61
CA ASN A 248 -13.33 13.21 -14.49
C ASN A 248 -14.70 13.34 -13.81
N GLN A 249 -15.51 14.29 -14.28
CA GLN A 249 -16.91 14.41 -13.86
C GLN A 249 -17.67 13.19 -14.39
N VAL A 250 -18.07 12.31 -13.49
CA VAL A 250 -18.80 11.07 -13.78
C VAL A 250 -19.99 10.94 -12.84
N ASP A 251 -21.14 10.55 -13.38
CA ASP A 251 -22.30 10.25 -12.54
C ASP A 251 -22.11 8.87 -11.90
N VAL A 252 -21.73 8.88 -10.63
CA VAL A 252 -21.53 7.68 -9.82
C VAL A 252 -22.66 7.58 -8.80
N GLU A 253 -23.51 6.58 -8.98
CA GLU A 253 -24.48 6.16 -7.97
C GLU A 253 -23.94 4.91 -7.27
N LEU A 254 -23.33 5.10 -6.10
CA LEU A 254 -22.84 3.99 -5.29
C LEU A 254 -24.02 3.25 -4.66
N SER A 255 -24.07 1.94 -4.87
CA SER A 255 -24.93 1.05 -4.08
C SER A 255 -24.56 1.10 -2.59
N LYS A 256 -25.52 0.76 -1.71
CA LYS A 256 -25.31 0.72 -0.25
C LYS A 256 -24.10 -0.12 0.18
N GLU A 257 -23.78 -1.21 -0.55
CA GLU A 257 -22.61 -2.04 -0.29
C GLU A 257 -21.30 -1.26 -0.53
N ASN A 258 -21.27 -0.44 -1.58
CA ASN A 258 -20.07 0.30 -2.01
C ASN A 258 -19.92 1.67 -1.34
N GLU A 259 -20.95 2.22 -0.69
CA GLU A 259 -20.88 3.50 0.03
C GLU A 259 -19.81 3.52 1.14
N GLN A 260 -19.47 2.34 1.68
CA GLN A 260 -18.46 2.18 2.73
C GLN A 260 -17.09 1.74 2.19
N SER A 261 -16.96 1.46 0.90
CA SER A 261 -15.68 1.09 0.30
C SER A 261 -14.70 2.26 0.39
N PRO A 262 -13.53 2.13 1.05
CA PRO A 262 -12.54 3.20 1.12
C PRO A 262 -12.13 3.73 -0.26
N HIS A 263 -12.07 2.83 -1.26
CA HIS A 263 -11.72 3.17 -2.63
C HIS A 263 -12.76 4.10 -3.28
N ALA A 264 -14.05 3.93 -3.00
CA ALA A 264 -15.13 4.70 -3.64
C ALA A 264 -15.59 5.92 -2.82
N LYS A 265 -15.41 5.89 -1.51
CA LYS A 265 -16.04 6.82 -0.55
C LYS A 265 -15.79 8.31 -0.85
N LEU A 266 -14.61 8.66 -1.36
CA LEU A 266 -14.21 10.04 -1.65
C LEU A 266 -14.24 10.39 -3.15
N TYR A 267 -15.07 9.73 -3.97
CA TYR A 267 -15.15 10.01 -5.41
C TYR A 267 -15.46 11.49 -5.72
N LEU A 268 -16.35 12.14 -4.96
CA LEU A 268 -16.67 13.56 -5.14
C LEU A 268 -15.44 14.45 -4.92
N VAL A 269 -14.53 14.04 -4.02
CA VAL A 269 -13.26 14.75 -3.80
C VAL A 269 -12.32 14.55 -4.98
N ARG A 270 -12.24 13.34 -5.55
CA ARG A 270 -11.46 13.07 -6.77
C ARG A 270 -11.93 13.95 -7.93
N GLN A 271 -13.24 14.04 -8.15
CA GLN A 271 -13.84 14.91 -9.16
C GLN A 271 -13.53 16.39 -8.93
N TYR A 272 -13.60 16.85 -7.66
CA TYR A 272 -13.22 18.20 -7.31
C TYR A 272 -11.74 18.48 -7.63
N ILE A 273 -10.84 17.57 -7.26
CA ILE A 273 -9.40 17.66 -7.55
C ILE A 273 -9.18 17.69 -9.08
N GLY A 274 -9.82 16.79 -9.83
CA GLY A 274 -9.68 16.74 -11.28
C GLY A 274 -10.19 17.99 -12.01
N SER A 275 -11.16 18.71 -11.44
CA SER A 275 -11.66 19.96 -12.03
C SER A 275 -10.91 21.21 -11.57
N ASN A 276 -10.36 21.23 -10.35
CA ASN A 276 -9.89 22.47 -9.71
C ASN A 276 -8.40 22.45 -9.34
N LEU A 277 -7.79 21.27 -9.26
CA LEU A 277 -6.41 21.07 -8.82
C LEU A 277 -5.66 20.18 -9.82
N TRP A 278 -5.98 20.26 -11.12
CA TRP A 278 -5.23 19.50 -12.12
C TRP A 278 -3.94 20.23 -12.51
N PRO A 279 -2.75 19.68 -12.22
CA PRO A 279 -1.49 20.39 -12.40
C PRO A 279 -1.06 20.40 -13.87
N THR A 280 -0.38 21.48 -14.29
CA THR A 280 0.21 21.60 -15.64
C THR A 280 1.73 21.39 -15.65
N ASN A 281 2.36 21.34 -14.47
CA ASN A 281 3.81 21.16 -14.30
C ASN A 281 4.14 20.59 -12.91
N SER A 282 5.40 20.20 -12.70
CA SER A 282 5.85 19.58 -11.44
C SER A 282 5.78 20.50 -10.22
N HIS A 283 5.92 21.82 -10.39
CA HIS A 283 5.76 22.78 -9.30
C HIS A 283 4.30 22.79 -8.79
N GLN A 284 3.33 22.85 -9.72
CA GLN A 284 1.92 22.75 -9.36
C GLN A 284 1.54 21.40 -8.78
N LYS A 285 2.12 20.28 -9.27
CA LYS A 285 1.94 18.95 -8.66
C LYS A 285 2.28 19.00 -7.17
N ARG A 286 3.47 19.53 -6.84
CA ARG A 286 3.96 19.68 -5.45
C ARG A 286 3.03 20.54 -4.60
N GLU A 287 2.70 21.74 -5.08
CA GLU A 287 1.80 22.68 -4.40
C GLU A 287 0.43 22.06 -4.09
N TYR A 288 -0.15 21.36 -5.07
CA TYR A 288 -1.47 20.74 -4.91
C TYR A 288 -1.42 19.51 -4.00
N ILE A 289 -0.36 18.70 -4.05
CA ILE A 289 -0.18 17.59 -3.11
C ILE A 289 -0.05 18.11 -1.67
N ASP A 290 0.76 19.15 -1.43
CA ASP A 290 0.90 19.76 -0.11
C ASP A 290 -0.43 20.27 0.44
N LYS A 291 -1.20 20.93 -0.43
CA LYS A 291 -2.55 21.38 -0.11
C LYS A 291 -3.49 20.23 0.24
N ILE A 292 -3.45 19.13 -0.53
CA ILE A 292 -4.26 17.93 -0.28
C ILE A 292 -3.85 17.25 1.03
N LEU A 293 -2.55 17.08 1.28
CA LEU A 293 -2.00 16.50 2.51
C LEU A 293 -2.45 17.29 3.75
N ARG A 294 -2.32 18.63 3.74
CA ARG A 294 -2.78 19.50 4.83
C ARG A 294 -4.30 19.38 5.04
N ALA A 295 -5.07 19.33 3.96
CA ALA A 295 -6.53 19.19 4.02
C ALA A 295 -6.96 17.83 4.60
N ILE A 296 -6.25 16.76 4.25
CA ILE A 296 -6.42 15.42 4.81
C ILE A 296 -6.11 15.43 6.30
N ARG A 297 -4.95 15.94 6.73
CA ARG A 297 -4.57 16.02 8.16
C ARG A 297 -5.64 16.74 8.96
N ALA A 298 -6.02 17.94 8.53
CA ALA A 298 -7.01 18.73 9.22
C ALA A 298 -8.37 18.01 9.30
N SER A 299 -8.78 17.30 8.24
CA SER A 299 -10.03 16.52 8.24
C SER A 299 -9.96 15.34 9.20
N LEU A 300 -8.83 14.65 9.23
CA LEU A 300 -8.59 13.51 10.11
C LEU A 300 -8.58 13.94 11.59
N GLU A 301 -7.91 15.04 11.93
CA GLU A 301 -7.90 15.60 13.30
C GLU A 301 -9.31 15.94 13.78
N GLU A 302 -10.12 16.57 12.93
CA GLU A 302 -11.51 16.89 13.26
C GLU A 302 -12.35 15.64 13.51
N GLU A 303 -12.15 14.56 12.75
CA GLU A 303 -12.86 13.29 12.95
C GLU A 303 -12.37 12.50 14.18
N LEU A 304 -11.11 12.66 14.56
CA LEU A 304 -10.51 12.02 15.72
C LEU A 304 -10.98 12.68 17.02
N TYR A 305 -10.99 14.01 17.06
CA TYR A 305 -11.21 14.79 18.29
C TYR A 305 -12.59 15.47 18.35
N GLY A 306 -13.32 15.52 17.24
CA GLY A 306 -14.67 16.11 17.17
C GLY A 306 -15.80 15.14 17.51
N PRO A 307 -17.07 15.59 17.38
CA PRO A 307 -18.25 14.74 17.52
C PRO A 307 -18.20 13.59 16.52
N LEU A 308 -18.83 12.44 16.87
CA LEU A 308 -18.76 11.20 16.10
C LEU A 308 -18.84 11.44 14.58
N PRO A 309 -17.91 10.88 13.79
CA PRO A 309 -17.84 11.13 12.36
C PRO A 309 -19.14 10.70 11.67
N SER A 310 -19.65 11.55 10.78
CA SER A 310 -20.79 11.17 9.94
C SER A 310 -20.41 9.96 9.09
N LEU A 311 -21.17 8.87 9.21
CA LEU A 311 -21.05 7.68 8.36
C LEU A 311 -21.41 7.95 6.88
N ASN A 312 -21.89 9.16 6.57
CA ASN A 312 -22.30 9.56 5.23
C ASN A 312 -21.10 10.05 4.41
N TYR A 313 -20.74 9.31 3.37
CA TYR A 313 -19.62 9.64 2.46
C TYR A 313 -19.77 11.01 1.79
N LYS A 314 -20.99 11.46 1.51
CA LYS A 314 -21.24 12.80 0.92
C LYS A 314 -20.87 13.89 1.92
N ALA A 315 -21.15 13.70 3.20
CA ALA A 315 -20.78 14.65 4.25
C ALA A 315 -19.25 14.71 4.41
N GLN A 316 -18.59 13.55 4.43
CA GLN A 316 -17.13 13.47 4.50
C GLN A 316 -16.48 14.17 3.29
N SER A 317 -16.98 13.89 2.07
CA SER A 317 -16.49 14.53 0.85
C SER A 317 -16.69 16.05 0.87
N LYS A 318 -17.89 16.53 1.25
CA LYS A 318 -18.17 17.97 1.36
C LYS A 318 -17.23 18.67 2.34
N ARG A 319 -16.96 18.06 3.50
CA ARG A 319 -16.02 18.61 4.48
C ARG A 319 -14.62 18.74 3.89
N LEU A 320 -14.07 17.67 3.30
CA LEU A 320 -12.73 17.71 2.72
C LEU A 320 -12.64 18.73 1.57
N ILE A 321 -13.64 18.79 0.69
CA ILE A 321 -13.72 19.80 -0.38
C ILE A 321 -13.73 21.23 0.20
N SER A 322 -14.46 21.46 1.28
CA SER A 322 -14.46 22.76 1.96
C SER A 322 -13.06 23.15 2.46
N LYS A 323 -12.32 22.21 3.05
CA LYS A 323 -10.92 22.45 3.48
C LYS A 323 -10.01 22.72 2.29
N LEU A 324 -10.15 21.97 1.19
CA LEU A 324 -9.40 22.21 -0.04
C LEU A 324 -9.67 23.60 -0.64
N LYS A 325 -10.90 24.12 -0.49
CA LYS A 325 -11.25 25.48 -0.95
C LYS A 325 -10.67 26.57 -0.07
N SER A 326 -10.57 26.34 1.24
CA SER A 326 -10.10 27.37 2.20
C SER A 326 -8.58 27.42 2.37
N MET A 327 -7.89 26.31 2.10
CA MET A 327 -6.42 26.28 2.13
C MET A 327 -5.87 27.00 0.92
N ARG A 328 -4.97 27.97 1.15
CA ARG A 328 -4.21 28.62 0.09
C ARG A 328 -3.14 27.67 -0.40
#